data_AF-A0AAN6MVX4-F1
#
_entry.id   AF-A0AAN6MVX4-F1
#
_cell.length_a   1.000
_cell.length_b   1.000
_cell.length_c   1.000
_cell.angle_alpha   90.00
_cell.angle_beta   90.00
_cell.angle_gamma   90.00
#
_symmetry.space_group_name_H-M   'P 1'
#
loop_
_entity.id
_entity.type
_entity.pdbx_description
1 polymer ?
#
loop_
_entity_poly.entity_id
_entity_poly.type
_entity_poly.pdbx_seq_one_letter_code
_entity_poly.pdbx_strand_id
1 'polypeptide(L)'
;MGTLTINLDVPEFSTFFQTFPKVEIITGLHIRRQFYRKIAVSSLSKLLRETFTCLRWFRYEQWHHVKPQQQLRFEKDYKSLISLDLPSTLRDLSIFEDFKLLRPDRFARSTNRALGKALSKSSRFLKHLSAAFLVDAEHFFANFWPTKQQDPNVIPWKNLRTLALTSRLLHPEIGRRKINRLLMAAGLAAAFMPKLEVMEIWNGGEGRACLFRYSSNAGRPQITWASNWGLHVQLHDDVVHCWEALLRHG
;
A
#
# COMPACT_ATOMS: atom_id res chain seq x y z
N MET A 1 -30.26 -40.70 -13.58
CA MET A 1 -29.39 -39.55 -13.22
C MET A 1 -30.29 -38.44 -12.71
N GLY A 2 -30.19 -38.08 -11.43
CA GLY A 2 -31.01 -37.03 -10.83
C GLY A 2 -30.26 -35.72 -10.77
N THR A 3 -30.82 -34.66 -11.35
CA THR A 3 -30.30 -33.30 -11.24
C THR A 3 -30.79 -32.70 -9.94
N LEU A 4 -29.87 -32.40 -9.03
CA LEU A 4 -30.19 -31.76 -7.75
C LEU A 4 -30.07 -30.25 -7.92
N THR A 5 -31.20 -29.58 -8.11
CA THR A 5 -31.26 -28.12 -8.22
C THR A 5 -31.14 -27.52 -6.82
N ILE A 6 -29.96 -27.02 -6.49
CA ILE A 6 -29.74 -26.30 -5.22
C ILE A 6 -30.27 -24.88 -5.41
N ASN A 7 -31.49 -24.61 -4.94
CA ASN A 7 -31.94 -23.24 -4.71
C ASN A 7 -31.21 -22.69 -3.50
N LEU A 8 -30.18 -21.88 -3.76
CA LEU A 8 -29.57 -21.04 -2.76
C LEU A 8 -30.48 -19.81 -2.57
N ASP A 9 -31.61 -19.97 -1.89
CA ASP A 9 -32.31 -18.87 -1.22
C ASP A 9 -31.46 -18.40 -0.03
N VAL A 10 -30.24 -17.98 -0.34
CA VAL A 10 -29.44 -17.20 0.60
C VAL A 10 -30.03 -15.80 0.46
N PRO A 11 -30.61 -15.22 1.52
CA PRO A 11 -31.07 -13.85 1.45
C PRO A 11 -29.93 -13.03 0.87
N GLU A 12 -30.22 -12.19 -0.14
CA GLU A 12 -29.32 -11.11 -0.51
C GLU A 12 -28.87 -10.50 0.81
N PHE A 13 -27.56 -10.49 1.09
CA PHE A 13 -27.02 -9.83 2.27
C PHE A 13 -27.38 -8.35 2.10
N SER A 14 -28.58 -8.03 2.54
CA SER A 14 -29.18 -6.73 2.54
C SER A 14 -28.21 -5.83 3.28
N THR A 15 -28.11 -4.60 2.79
CA THR A 15 -27.45 -3.51 3.49
C THR A 15 -27.80 -3.61 4.97
N PHE A 16 -26.84 -3.98 5.81
CA PHE A 16 -27.06 -4.14 7.25
C PHE A 16 -27.49 -2.78 7.82
N PHE A 17 -28.81 -2.59 7.97
CA PHE A 17 -29.42 -1.39 8.57
C PHE A 17 -29.18 -1.30 10.07
N GLN A 18 -28.73 -2.40 10.69
CA GLN A 18 -28.39 -2.42 12.12
C GLN A 18 -27.04 -1.76 12.39
N THR A 19 -27.03 -0.83 13.33
CA THR A 19 -25.82 -0.24 13.92
C THR A 19 -25.09 -1.31 14.70
N PHE A 20 -23.80 -1.50 14.43
CA PHE A 20 -22.99 -2.45 15.20
C PHE A 20 -22.63 -1.83 16.55
N PRO A 21 -22.54 -2.62 17.64
CA PRO A 21 -22.18 -2.09 18.94
C PRO A 21 -20.77 -1.49 18.90
N LYS A 22 -20.53 -0.46 19.73
CA LYS A 22 -19.17 0.07 19.94
C LYS A 22 -18.41 -0.88 20.85
N VAL A 23 -17.17 -1.22 20.47
CA VAL A 23 -16.33 -2.17 21.19
C VAL A 23 -14.93 -1.60 21.37
N GLU A 24 -14.68 -1.00 22.53
CA GLU A 24 -13.43 -0.29 22.85
C GLU A 24 -12.26 -1.23 23.16
N ILE A 25 -12.54 -2.45 23.64
CA ILE A 25 -11.50 -3.43 23.99
C ILE A 25 -10.72 -3.92 22.76
N ILE A 26 -11.26 -3.75 21.54
CA ILE A 26 -10.60 -4.19 20.31
C ILE A 26 -9.63 -3.11 19.84
N THR A 27 -8.33 -3.35 20.09
CA THR A 27 -7.24 -2.48 19.63
C THR A 27 -6.58 -2.97 18.34
N GLY A 28 -6.96 -4.13 17.83
CA GLY A 28 -6.29 -4.79 16.71
C GLY A 28 -7.21 -5.67 15.88
N LEU A 29 -7.02 -5.64 14.56
CA LEU A 29 -7.74 -6.50 13.62
C LEU A 29 -6.75 -7.13 12.64
N HIS A 30 -6.75 -8.47 12.56
CA HIS A 30 -5.99 -9.21 11.56
C HIS A 30 -6.92 -10.12 10.77
N ILE A 31 -7.07 -9.86 9.48
CA ILE A 31 -7.74 -10.77 8.54
C ILE A 31 -6.67 -11.40 7.68
N ARG A 32 -6.43 -12.70 7.91
CA ARG A 32 -5.40 -13.49 7.23
C ARG A 32 -5.89 -13.99 5.87
N ARG A 33 -4.94 -14.24 4.98
CA ARG A 33 -5.16 -14.85 3.65
C ARG A 33 -5.64 -16.31 3.70
N GLN A 34 -5.89 -16.88 4.88
CA GLN A 34 -6.36 -18.27 5.02
C GLN A 34 -7.72 -18.54 4.35
N PHE A 35 -8.52 -17.49 4.10
CA PHE A 35 -9.80 -17.60 3.41
C PHE A 35 -9.73 -17.03 1.99
N TYR A 36 -10.20 -17.80 1.00
CA TYR A 36 -10.25 -17.36 -0.41
C TYR A 36 -11.33 -16.30 -0.68
N ARG A 37 -12.35 -16.22 0.18
CA ARG A 37 -13.40 -15.21 0.08
C ARG A 37 -13.01 -13.96 0.87
N LYS A 38 -13.10 -12.80 0.20
CA LYS A 38 -12.92 -11.50 0.86
C LYS A 38 -14.11 -11.18 1.74
N ILE A 39 -13.86 -10.42 2.80
CA ILE A 39 -14.93 -9.74 3.53
C ILE A 39 -15.46 -8.61 2.64
N ALA A 40 -16.78 -8.45 2.58
CA ALA A 40 -17.38 -7.34 1.87
C ALA A 40 -16.85 -6.01 2.42
N VAL A 41 -16.50 -5.08 1.53
CA VAL A 41 -15.93 -3.79 1.95
C VAL A 41 -16.90 -3.02 2.84
N SER A 42 -18.21 -3.11 2.59
CA SER A 42 -19.24 -2.52 3.45
C SER A 42 -19.21 -3.04 4.89
N SER A 43 -19.01 -4.35 5.08
CA SER A 43 -18.85 -4.95 6.41
C SER A 43 -17.56 -4.47 7.09
N LEU A 44 -16.45 -4.40 6.35
CA LEU A 44 -15.20 -3.83 6.88
C LEU A 44 -15.37 -2.36 7.28
N SER A 45 -16.04 -1.55 6.46
CA SER A 45 -16.34 -0.16 6.76
C SER A 45 -17.14 -0.01 8.07
N LYS A 46 -18.17 -0.84 8.29
CA LYS A 46 -18.90 -0.84 9.57
C LYS A 46 -18.01 -1.19 10.74
N LEU A 47 -17.18 -2.23 10.61
CA LEU A 47 -16.26 -2.64 11.67
C LEU A 47 -15.25 -1.53 12.03
N LEU A 48 -14.61 -0.93 11.02
CA LEU A 48 -13.60 0.10 11.22
C LEU A 48 -14.21 1.41 11.71
N ARG A 49 -15.30 1.88 11.08
CA ARG A 49 -15.89 3.19 11.38
C ARG A 49 -16.79 3.18 12.61
N GLU A 50 -17.59 2.14 12.82
CA GLU A 50 -18.66 2.12 13.82
C GLU A 50 -18.28 1.30 15.06
N THR A 51 -17.67 0.12 14.87
CA THR A 51 -17.46 -0.86 15.94
C THR A 51 -16.15 -0.64 16.70
N PHE A 52 -15.00 -0.59 16.01
CA PHE A 52 -13.68 -0.63 16.63
C PHE A 52 -13.12 0.77 16.92
N THR A 53 -13.72 1.46 17.89
CA THR A 53 -13.42 2.86 18.23
C THR A 53 -11.98 3.09 18.71
N CYS A 54 -11.33 2.08 19.29
CA CYS A 54 -9.95 2.16 19.80
C CYS A 54 -8.92 1.37 18.96
N LEU A 55 -9.25 1.05 17.70
CA LEU A 55 -8.37 0.27 16.83
C LEU A 55 -7.04 0.98 16.56
N ARG A 56 -5.93 0.35 16.97
CA ARG A 56 -4.57 0.88 16.80
C ARG A 56 -3.84 0.26 15.61
N TRP A 57 -4.13 -1.00 15.29
CA TRP A 57 -3.50 -1.69 14.17
C TRP A 57 -4.50 -2.51 13.35
N PHE A 58 -4.32 -2.48 12.03
CA PHE A 58 -5.14 -3.23 11.08
C PHE A 58 -4.26 -3.92 10.04
N ARG A 59 -4.40 -5.24 9.93
CA ARG A 59 -3.73 -6.06 8.93
C ARG A 59 -4.76 -6.80 8.09
N TYR A 60 -4.68 -6.60 6.78
CA TYR A 60 -5.57 -7.25 5.84
C TYR A 60 -4.78 -7.92 4.72
N GLU A 61 -4.83 -9.24 4.72
CA GLU A 61 -4.24 -10.09 3.70
C GLU A 61 -5.37 -10.74 2.89
N GLN A 62 -5.34 -10.57 1.57
CA GLN A 62 -6.42 -11.00 0.69
C GLN A 62 -5.92 -11.64 -0.60
N TRP A 63 -6.80 -12.41 -1.23
CA TRP A 63 -6.58 -12.95 -2.57
C TRP A 63 -7.08 -12.01 -3.65
N HIS A 64 -6.39 -11.92 -4.78
CA HIS A 64 -6.89 -11.22 -5.95
C HIS A 64 -8.14 -11.89 -6.51
N HIS A 65 -9.12 -11.10 -6.97
CA HIS A 65 -10.31 -11.69 -7.59
C HIS A 65 -9.98 -12.31 -8.95
N VAL A 66 -10.55 -13.49 -9.20
CA VAL A 66 -10.43 -14.17 -10.50
C VAL A 66 -11.06 -13.37 -11.63
N LYS A 67 -12.25 -12.81 -11.36
CA LYS A 67 -13.03 -12.03 -12.33
C LYS A 67 -12.59 -10.55 -12.28
N PRO A 68 -12.13 -9.96 -13.40
CA PRO A 68 -11.67 -8.56 -13.42
C PRO A 68 -12.72 -7.55 -12.94
N GLN A 69 -14.00 -7.77 -13.27
CA GLN A 69 -15.10 -6.90 -12.83
C GLN A 69 -15.28 -6.90 -11.31
N GLN A 70 -15.11 -8.05 -10.65
CA GLN A 70 -15.16 -8.15 -9.18
C GLN A 70 -13.98 -7.42 -8.54
N GLN A 71 -12.78 -7.53 -9.14
CA GLN A 71 -11.61 -6.78 -8.69
C GLN A 71 -11.81 -5.27 -8.80
N LEU A 72 -12.31 -4.79 -9.94
CA LEU A 72 -12.56 -3.36 -10.15
C LEU A 72 -13.59 -2.80 -9.17
N ARG A 73 -14.68 -3.55 -8.92
CA ARG A 73 -15.69 -3.18 -7.92
C ARG A 73 -15.09 -3.15 -6.52
N PHE A 74 -14.34 -4.19 -6.16
CA PHE A 74 -13.64 -4.26 -4.88
C PHE A 74 -12.68 -3.05 -4.70
N GLU A 75 -11.84 -2.74 -5.68
CA GLU A 75 -10.90 -1.61 -5.57
C GLU A 75 -11.60 -0.25 -5.47
N LYS A 76 -12.73 -0.07 -6.16
CA LYS A 76 -13.56 1.12 -6.04
C LYS A 76 -14.10 1.27 -4.63
N ASP A 77 -14.67 0.22 -4.08
CA ASP A 77 -15.24 0.23 -2.73
C ASP A 77 -14.13 0.40 -1.68
N TYR A 78 -13.02 -0.32 -1.85
CA TYR A 78 -11.88 -0.30 -0.92
C TYR A 78 -11.18 1.07 -0.90
N LYS A 79 -11.17 1.79 -2.03
CA LYS A 79 -10.75 3.20 -2.07
C LYS A 79 -11.59 4.05 -1.13
N SER A 80 -12.92 3.87 -1.13
CA SER A 80 -13.82 4.61 -0.24
C SER A 80 -13.52 4.29 1.23
N LEU A 81 -13.32 3.01 1.55
CA LEU A 81 -12.93 2.57 2.90
C LEU A 81 -11.63 3.25 3.35
N ILE A 82 -10.58 3.22 2.54
CA ILE A 82 -9.30 3.89 2.86
C ILE A 82 -9.49 5.40 3.03
N SER A 83 -10.35 6.02 2.22
CA SER A 83 -10.51 7.47 2.22
C SER A 83 -11.36 8.01 3.38
N LEU A 84 -12.33 7.21 3.86
CA LEU A 84 -13.39 7.71 4.73
C LEU A 84 -13.52 6.95 6.05
N ASP A 85 -13.14 5.67 6.09
CA ASP A 85 -13.52 4.76 7.18
C ASP A 85 -12.34 4.30 8.03
N LEU A 86 -11.10 4.76 7.76
CA LEU A 86 -9.96 4.45 8.63
C LEU A 86 -10.09 5.21 9.97
N PRO A 87 -10.00 4.51 11.12
CA PRO A 87 -10.09 5.15 12.42
C PRO A 87 -8.98 6.17 12.64
N SER A 88 -9.30 7.31 13.27
CA SER A 88 -8.29 8.31 13.66
C SER A 88 -7.30 7.79 14.73
N THR A 89 -7.69 6.71 15.43
CA THR A 89 -6.89 5.96 16.41
C THR A 89 -5.88 5.03 15.76
N LEU A 90 -6.02 4.71 14.46
CA LEU A 90 -5.15 3.80 13.74
C LEU A 90 -3.73 4.37 13.64
N ARG A 91 -2.74 3.52 13.92
CA ARG A 91 -1.31 3.83 13.85
C ARG A 91 -0.55 2.86 12.94
N ASP A 92 -1.03 1.65 12.80
CA ASP A 92 -0.37 0.62 12.00
C ASP A 92 -1.34 0.05 10.96
N LEU A 93 -0.95 0.13 9.69
CA LEU A 93 -1.73 -0.44 8.59
C LEU A 93 -0.86 -1.36 7.75
N SER A 94 -1.29 -2.59 7.55
CA SER A 94 -0.68 -3.54 6.64
C SER A 94 -1.72 -4.08 5.67
N ILE A 95 -1.49 -3.91 4.38
CA ILE A 95 -2.36 -4.39 3.30
C ILE A 95 -1.52 -5.27 2.39
N PHE A 96 -1.98 -6.49 2.15
CA PHE A 96 -1.30 -7.44 1.29
C PHE A 96 -2.31 -8.10 0.34
N GLU A 97 -2.05 -8.07 -0.96
CA GLU A 97 -2.78 -8.87 -1.94
C GLU A 97 -1.90 -9.99 -2.48
N ASP A 98 -2.44 -11.21 -2.58
CA ASP A 98 -1.81 -12.35 -3.24
C ASP A 98 -2.50 -12.70 -4.55
N PHE A 99 -1.73 -13.22 -5.50
CA PHE A 99 -2.12 -13.57 -6.85
C PHE A 99 -1.67 -14.99 -7.22
N LYS A 100 -0.98 -15.70 -6.31
CA LYS A 100 -0.20 -16.93 -6.57
C LYS A 100 -0.94 -18.05 -7.30
N LEU A 101 -2.27 -18.09 -7.29
CA LEU A 101 -3.01 -19.24 -7.81
C LEU A 101 -3.50 -19.09 -9.26
N LEU A 102 -3.57 -17.89 -9.86
CA LEU A 102 -4.45 -17.72 -11.04
C LEU A 102 -3.97 -16.81 -12.19
N ARG A 103 -2.83 -16.09 -12.06
CA ARG A 103 -2.30 -15.25 -13.15
C ARG A 103 -0.77 -15.22 -13.13
N PRO A 104 -0.06 -15.89 -14.07
CA PRO A 104 1.40 -15.79 -14.17
C PRO A 104 1.87 -14.42 -14.65
N ASP A 105 1.00 -13.66 -15.32
CA ASP A 105 1.30 -12.29 -15.74
C ASP A 105 1.07 -11.29 -14.60
N ARG A 106 2.06 -11.22 -13.71
CA ARG A 106 2.11 -10.28 -12.57
C ARG A 106 2.30 -8.82 -13.04
N PHE A 107 2.53 -8.57 -14.33
CA PHE A 107 3.08 -7.31 -14.84
C PHE A 107 2.11 -6.54 -15.73
N ALA A 108 1.20 -7.20 -16.44
CA ALA A 108 0.24 -6.55 -17.35
C ALA A 108 -0.87 -5.76 -16.65
N ARG A 109 -1.15 -5.99 -15.36
CA ARG A 109 -2.25 -5.29 -14.69
C ARG A 109 -1.83 -3.95 -14.13
N SER A 110 -2.41 -2.88 -14.68
CA SER A 110 -2.33 -1.53 -14.13
C SER A 110 -2.97 -1.49 -12.74
N THR A 111 -2.15 -1.17 -11.74
CA THR A 111 -2.61 -0.89 -10.37
C THR A 111 -3.53 0.33 -10.35
N ASN A 112 -4.50 0.35 -9.44
CA ASN A 112 -5.47 1.44 -9.40
C ASN A 112 -4.82 2.74 -8.89
N ARG A 113 -4.54 3.67 -9.81
CA ARG A 113 -3.94 4.98 -9.50
C ARG A 113 -4.71 5.75 -8.44
N ALA A 114 -6.04 5.67 -8.44
CA ALA A 114 -6.86 6.37 -7.47
C ALA A 114 -6.71 5.77 -6.06
N LEU A 115 -6.51 4.46 -5.97
CA LEU A 115 -6.29 3.76 -4.69
C LEU A 115 -4.95 4.15 -4.07
N GLY A 116 -3.87 4.18 -4.86
CA GLY A 116 -2.56 4.60 -4.34
C GLY A 116 -2.54 6.05 -3.85
N LYS A 117 -3.19 6.96 -4.59
CA LYS A 117 -3.38 8.36 -4.16
C LYS A 117 -4.22 8.45 -2.89
N ALA A 118 -5.29 7.66 -2.77
CA ALA A 118 -6.12 7.62 -1.57
C ALA A 118 -5.32 7.15 -0.35
N LEU A 119 -4.58 6.03 -0.49
CA LEU A 119 -3.76 5.51 0.61
C LEU A 119 -2.68 6.51 1.04
N SER A 120 -2.04 7.20 0.10
CA SER A 120 -1.14 8.31 0.42
C SER A 120 -1.85 9.31 1.32
N LYS A 121 -2.94 9.93 0.84
CA LYS A 121 -3.68 10.96 1.60
C LYS A 121 -4.18 10.49 2.96
N SER A 122 -4.68 9.27 3.08
CA SER A 122 -5.24 8.76 4.34
C SER A 122 -4.18 8.30 5.35
N SER A 123 -2.94 8.08 4.92
CA SER A 123 -1.87 7.56 5.80
C SER A 123 -1.18 8.60 6.68
N ARG A 124 -1.61 9.88 6.64
CA ARG A 124 -0.90 11.01 7.30
C ARG A 124 -0.75 10.88 8.82
N PHE A 125 -1.63 10.14 9.48
CA PHE A 125 -1.59 9.92 10.93
C PHE A 125 -0.96 8.59 11.36
N LEU A 126 -0.58 7.74 10.40
CA LEU A 126 0.02 6.44 10.68
C LEU A 126 1.47 6.58 11.17
N LYS A 127 1.89 5.60 11.97
CA LYS A 127 3.28 5.37 12.37
C LYS A 127 3.93 4.31 11.50
N HIS A 128 3.18 3.29 11.10
CA HIS A 128 3.70 2.18 10.32
C HIS A 128 2.74 1.87 9.18
N LEU A 129 3.25 1.87 7.94
CA LEU A 129 2.49 1.53 6.75
C LEU A 129 3.22 0.48 5.93
N SER A 130 2.54 -0.62 5.64
CA SER A 130 2.95 -1.59 4.63
C SER A 130 1.81 -1.81 3.65
N ALA A 131 2.08 -1.68 2.35
CA ALA A 131 1.10 -2.01 1.31
C ALA A 131 1.79 -2.73 0.16
N ALA A 132 1.42 -3.99 -0.05
CA ALA A 132 2.00 -4.85 -1.06
C ALA A 132 0.96 -5.27 -2.10
N PHE A 133 1.34 -5.07 -3.36
CA PHE A 133 0.72 -5.46 -4.61
C PHE A 133 -0.67 -4.88 -4.94
N LEU A 134 -1.51 -4.58 -3.93
CA LEU A 134 -2.77 -3.86 -4.15
C LEU A 134 -2.53 -2.39 -4.54
N VAL A 135 -1.46 -1.81 -4.01
CA VAL A 135 -1.04 -0.43 -4.23
C VAL A 135 0.39 -0.41 -4.76
N ASP A 136 0.63 0.45 -5.75
CA ASP A 136 1.96 0.69 -6.31
C ASP A 136 2.55 1.99 -5.74
N ALA A 137 3.84 1.95 -5.38
CA ALA A 137 4.60 3.11 -4.93
C ALA A 137 4.57 4.26 -5.96
N GLU A 138 4.53 3.97 -7.27
CA GLU A 138 4.37 4.97 -8.32
C GLU A 138 3.17 5.88 -8.06
N HIS A 139 2.04 5.28 -7.67
CA HIS A 139 0.80 6.00 -7.45
C HIS A 139 0.71 6.61 -6.05
N PHE A 140 1.31 5.97 -5.05
CA PHE A 140 1.42 6.50 -3.69
C PHE A 140 2.22 7.82 -3.65
N PHE A 141 3.33 7.87 -4.39
CA PHE A 141 4.20 9.04 -4.52
C PHE A 141 3.82 9.98 -5.67
N ALA A 142 2.61 9.85 -6.24
CA ALA A 142 2.21 10.58 -7.45
C ALA A 142 2.42 12.11 -7.37
N ASN A 143 2.26 12.72 -6.19
CA ASN A 143 2.42 14.16 -5.99
C ASN A 143 3.88 14.62 -5.90
N PHE A 144 4.82 13.69 -5.75
CA PHE A 144 6.25 13.96 -5.59
C PHE A 144 7.06 13.58 -6.83
N TRP A 145 6.39 13.18 -7.92
CA TRP A 145 7.10 12.89 -9.15
C TRP A 145 7.86 14.14 -9.64
N PRO A 146 9.15 14.02 -9.99
CA PRO A 146 9.96 15.14 -10.47
C PRO A 146 9.36 15.76 -11.74
N THR A 147 8.56 16.81 -11.55
CA THR A 147 7.87 17.56 -12.58
C THR A 147 8.02 19.06 -12.28
N LYS A 148 7.69 19.93 -13.25
CA LYS A 148 7.92 21.37 -13.12
C LYS A 148 7.03 22.08 -12.09
N GLN A 149 5.99 21.43 -11.58
CA GLN A 149 5.03 22.01 -10.64
C GLN A 149 4.87 21.06 -9.45
N GLN A 150 5.51 21.41 -8.33
CA GLN A 150 5.24 20.76 -7.05
C GLN A 150 4.04 21.43 -6.39
N ASP A 151 3.18 20.64 -5.78
CA ASP A 151 2.08 21.15 -4.95
C ASP A 151 2.69 21.82 -3.71
N PRO A 152 2.50 23.13 -3.48
CA PRO A 152 3.06 23.80 -2.31
C PRO A 152 2.39 23.37 -0.99
N ASN A 153 1.22 22.73 -1.03
CA ASN A 153 0.40 22.43 0.15
C ASN A 153 0.48 20.95 0.57
N VAL A 154 1.68 20.37 0.58
CA VAL A 154 1.89 18.99 1.02
C VAL A 154 1.69 18.87 2.53
N ILE A 155 0.64 18.15 2.94
CA ILE A 155 0.44 17.77 4.34
C ILE A 155 1.51 16.72 4.72
N PRO A 156 2.31 16.94 5.78
CA PRO A 156 3.37 16.02 6.18
C PRO A 156 2.84 14.77 6.92
N TRP A 157 3.59 13.67 6.84
CA TRP A 157 3.41 12.49 7.68
C TRP A 157 4.16 12.65 9.00
N LYS A 158 3.58 13.43 9.93
CA LYS A 158 4.23 13.83 11.19
C LYS A 158 4.71 12.67 12.07
N ASN A 159 4.15 11.47 11.89
CA ASN A 159 4.39 10.32 12.76
C ASN A 159 4.91 9.07 12.05
N LEU A 160 4.99 9.06 10.73
CA LEU A 160 5.36 7.86 9.98
C LEU A 160 6.83 7.55 10.20
N ARG A 161 7.08 6.34 10.71
CA ARG A 161 8.39 5.79 11.04
C ARG A 161 8.81 4.72 10.04
N THR A 162 7.89 3.85 9.67
CA THR A 162 8.17 2.81 8.67
C THR A 162 7.18 2.86 7.51
N LEU A 163 7.73 2.76 6.30
CA LEU A 163 6.97 2.69 5.05
C LEU A 163 7.52 1.56 4.19
N ALA A 164 6.68 0.58 3.84
CA ALA A 164 7.05 -0.49 2.91
C ALA A 164 6.01 -0.58 1.80
N LEU A 165 6.45 -0.40 0.55
CA LEU A 165 5.57 -0.43 -0.63
C LEU A 165 6.15 -1.34 -1.70
N THR A 166 5.29 -2.00 -2.46
CA THR A 166 5.72 -2.64 -3.71
C THR A 166 5.66 -1.66 -4.89
N SER A 167 6.50 -1.86 -5.90
CA SER A 167 6.30 -1.20 -7.19
C SER A 167 6.68 -2.08 -8.37
N ARG A 168 5.81 -2.12 -9.38
CA ARG A 168 6.09 -2.81 -10.65
C ARG A 168 7.21 -2.15 -11.45
N LEU A 169 7.55 -0.89 -11.13
CA LEU A 169 8.66 -0.20 -11.79
C LEU A 169 10.03 -0.82 -11.47
N LEU A 170 10.18 -1.49 -10.32
CA LEU A 170 11.41 -2.20 -9.94
C LEU A 170 11.48 -3.54 -10.70
N HIS A 171 11.81 -3.47 -11.99
CA HIS A 171 11.77 -4.60 -12.90
C HIS A 171 12.81 -4.44 -14.04
N PRO A 172 13.48 -5.53 -14.50
CA PRO A 172 14.56 -5.43 -15.48
C PRO A 172 14.15 -4.87 -16.85
N GLU A 173 12.91 -5.12 -17.27
CA GLU A 173 12.38 -4.60 -18.55
C GLU A 173 11.94 -3.13 -18.47
N ILE A 174 11.90 -2.55 -17.27
CA ILE A 174 11.53 -1.15 -17.09
C ILE A 174 12.78 -0.28 -17.19
N GLY A 175 12.74 0.69 -18.10
CA GLY A 175 13.87 1.60 -18.32
C GLY A 175 14.29 2.35 -17.05
N ARG A 176 15.61 2.40 -16.81
CA ARG A 176 16.25 3.00 -15.63
C ARG A 176 15.74 4.39 -15.26
N ARG A 177 15.43 5.22 -16.27
CA ARG A 177 14.88 6.56 -16.05
C ARG A 177 13.59 6.56 -15.23
N LYS A 178 12.70 5.58 -15.41
CA LYS A 178 11.45 5.47 -14.65
C LYS A 178 11.72 5.04 -13.20
N ILE A 179 12.64 4.10 -13.00
CA ILE A 179 13.10 3.66 -11.67
C ILE A 179 13.69 4.85 -10.91
N ASN A 180 14.64 5.57 -11.51
CA ASN A 180 15.28 6.73 -10.88
C ASN A 180 14.25 7.79 -10.49
N ARG A 181 13.27 8.08 -11.35
CA ARG A 181 12.19 9.02 -11.04
C ARG A 181 11.31 8.58 -9.87
N LEU A 182 11.00 7.28 -9.76
CA LEU A 182 10.30 6.75 -8.60
C LEU A 182 11.13 6.92 -7.32
N LEU A 183 12.42 6.58 -7.36
CA LEU A 183 13.29 6.69 -6.18
C LEU A 183 13.52 8.15 -5.75
N MET A 184 13.60 9.08 -6.70
CA MET A 184 13.60 10.52 -6.41
C MET A 184 12.26 10.98 -5.82
N ALA A 185 11.12 10.53 -6.37
CA ALA A 185 9.80 10.87 -5.81
C ALA A 185 9.64 10.39 -4.37
N ALA A 186 10.19 9.21 -4.06
CA ALA A 186 10.24 8.67 -2.70
C ALA A 186 11.12 9.52 -1.77
N GLY A 187 12.29 9.97 -2.24
CA GLY A 187 13.16 10.88 -1.50
C GLY A 187 12.50 12.24 -1.23
N LEU A 188 11.88 12.83 -2.25
CA LEU A 188 11.11 14.07 -2.09
C LEU A 188 9.94 13.91 -1.11
N ALA A 189 9.25 12.76 -1.11
CA ALA A 189 8.21 12.48 -0.13
C ALA A 189 8.77 12.31 1.29
N ALA A 190 9.95 11.70 1.44
CA ALA A 190 10.62 11.50 2.72
C ALA A 190 10.95 12.82 3.44
N ALA A 191 11.17 13.91 2.70
CA ALA A 191 11.31 15.27 3.27
C ALA A 191 10.11 15.70 4.13
N PHE A 192 8.94 15.11 3.88
CA PHE A 192 7.69 15.37 4.62
C PHE A 192 7.40 14.30 5.68
N MET A 193 8.39 13.47 6.04
CA MET A 193 8.27 12.38 7.01
C MET A 193 9.35 12.54 8.10
N PRO A 194 9.21 13.51 9.03
CA PRO A 194 10.28 13.90 9.96
C PRO A 194 10.70 12.81 10.97
N LYS A 195 9.91 11.74 11.13
CA LYS A 195 10.22 10.62 12.02
C LYS A 195 10.56 9.34 11.25
N LEU A 196 10.83 9.43 9.94
CA LEU A 196 11.06 8.28 9.10
C LEU A 196 12.37 7.58 9.50
N GLU A 197 12.22 6.35 9.99
CA GLU A 197 13.31 5.46 10.37
C GLU A 197 13.66 4.52 9.21
N VAL A 198 12.65 4.01 8.49
CA VAL A 198 12.83 3.07 7.37
C VAL A 198 11.84 3.34 6.25
N MET A 199 12.33 3.39 5.01
CA MET A 199 11.49 3.31 3.81
C MET A 199 11.99 2.21 2.89
N GLU A 200 11.11 1.30 2.48
CA GLU A 200 11.40 0.21 1.56
C GLU A 200 10.47 0.28 0.36
N ILE A 201 11.06 0.23 -0.84
CA ILE A 201 10.35 0.02 -2.09
C ILE A 201 10.92 -1.24 -2.70
N TRP A 202 10.08 -2.24 -2.92
CA TRP A 202 10.56 -3.53 -3.37
C TRP A 202 9.66 -4.12 -4.45
N ASN A 203 10.20 -5.11 -5.13
CA ASN A 203 9.44 -5.97 -6.02
C ASN A 203 10.06 -7.37 -5.99
N GLY A 204 9.20 -8.38 -6.04
CA GLY A 204 9.61 -9.78 -5.94
C GLY A 204 8.72 -10.68 -6.77
N GLY A 205 9.32 -11.56 -7.55
CA GLY A 205 8.63 -12.49 -8.42
C GLY A 205 9.53 -13.64 -8.83
N GLU A 206 9.01 -14.48 -9.72
CA GLU A 206 9.75 -15.63 -10.23
C GLU A 206 11.05 -15.18 -10.93
N GLY A 207 12.19 -15.65 -10.40
CA GLY A 207 13.53 -15.34 -10.92
C GLY A 207 14.04 -13.91 -10.68
N ARG A 208 13.22 -12.99 -10.14
CA ARG A 208 13.58 -11.57 -10.02
C ARG A 208 13.17 -10.95 -8.70
N ALA A 209 14.08 -10.20 -8.09
CA ALA A 209 13.84 -9.46 -6.86
C ALA A 209 14.69 -8.19 -6.86
N CYS A 210 14.10 -7.12 -6.34
CA CYS A 210 14.75 -5.82 -6.19
C CYS A 210 14.23 -5.11 -4.93
N LEU A 211 15.13 -4.46 -4.22
CA LEU A 211 14.88 -3.68 -3.02
C LEU A 211 15.66 -2.36 -3.10
N PHE A 212 14.94 -1.26 -2.96
CA PHE A 212 15.48 0.00 -2.50
C PHE A 212 15.11 0.20 -1.04
N ARG A 213 16.08 0.53 -0.20
CA ARG A 213 15.86 0.80 1.22
C ARG A 213 16.57 2.07 1.64
N TYR A 214 15.85 2.96 2.29
CA TYR A 214 16.39 3.99 3.16
C TYR A 214 16.25 3.53 4.61
N SER A 215 17.29 3.79 5.42
CA SER A 215 17.21 3.64 6.87
C SER A 215 18.02 4.73 7.57
N SER A 216 17.51 5.23 8.69
CA SER A 216 18.23 6.12 9.60
C SER A 216 18.33 5.46 10.97
N ASN A 217 19.41 4.70 11.17
CA ASN A 217 19.70 4.06 12.45
C ASN A 217 20.72 4.92 13.20
N ALA A 218 20.39 5.33 14.44
CA ALA A 218 21.29 6.11 15.29
C ALA A 218 21.87 7.38 14.61
N GLY A 219 21.05 8.07 13.81
CA GLY A 219 21.45 9.29 13.10
C GLY A 219 22.36 9.06 11.89
N ARG A 220 22.57 7.80 11.48
CA ARG A 220 23.31 7.45 10.26
C ARG A 220 22.33 7.06 9.15
N PRO A 221 21.93 8.01 8.31
CA PRO A 221 21.11 7.74 7.14
C PRO A 221 21.91 6.92 6.12
N GLN A 222 21.26 5.92 5.55
CA GLN A 222 21.83 5.04 4.54
C GLN A 222 20.76 4.70 3.52
N ILE A 223 21.14 4.72 2.24
CA ILE A 223 20.37 4.12 1.16
C ILE A 223 21.05 2.85 0.67
N THR A 224 20.26 1.84 0.34
CA THR A 224 20.71 0.53 -0.14
C THR A 224 19.90 0.15 -1.36
N TRP A 225 20.59 -0.32 -2.40
CA TRP A 225 19.99 -0.94 -3.57
C TRP A 225 20.48 -2.39 -3.65
N ALA A 226 19.56 -3.33 -3.69
CA ALA A 226 19.85 -4.75 -3.83
C ALA A 226 18.95 -5.35 -4.90
N SER A 227 19.54 -6.02 -5.89
CA SER A 227 18.82 -6.63 -7.01
C SER A 227 19.54 -7.89 -7.47
N ASN A 228 18.78 -8.92 -7.86
CA ASN A 228 19.34 -10.12 -8.50
C ASN A 228 19.40 -10.01 -10.04
N TRP A 229 19.03 -8.85 -10.59
CA TRP A 229 19.15 -8.50 -12.00
C TRP A 229 19.90 -7.17 -12.14
N GLY A 230 20.51 -6.96 -13.31
CA GLY A 230 21.34 -5.77 -13.56
C GLY A 230 22.64 -5.80 -12.75
N LEU A 231 23.47 -6.83 -12.98
CA LEU A 231 24.81 -6.92 -12.40
C LEU A 231 25.57 -5.59 -12.60
N HIS A 232 26.19 -5.08 -11.52
CA HIS A 232 26.91 -3.79 -11.44
C HIS A 232 26.07 -2.51 -11.55
N VAL A 233 24.75 -2.56 -11.36
CA VAL A 233 23.93 -1.34 -11.33
C VAL A 233 24.12 -0.59 -10.01
N GLN A 234 24.80 0.55 -10.09
CA GLN A 234 24.81 1.57 -9.05
C GLN A 234 23.55 2.44 -9.15
N LEU A 235 23.16 3.05 -8.02
CA LEU A 235 22.15 4.10 -8.03
C LEU A 235 22.68 5.29 -8.83
N HIS A 236 21.80 5.91 -9.61
CA HIS A 236 22.16 7.11 -10.38
C HIS A 236 22.44 8.29 -9.45
N ASP A 237 23.40 9.15 -9.81
CA ASP A 237 23.83 10.28 -8.98
C ASP A 237 22.68 11.19 -8.56
N ASP A 238 21.76 11.53 -9.47
CA ASP A 238 20.52 12.28 -9.12
C ASP A 238 19.72 11.66 -7.97
N VAL A 239 19.64 10.33 -7.89
CA VAL A 239 18.97 9.64 -6.79
C VAL A 239 19.80 9.82 -5.51
N VAL A 240 21.10 9.59 -5.58
CA VAL A 240 21.99 9.76 -4.42
C VAL A 240 21.89 11.19 -3.86
N HIS A 241 22.06 12.21 -4.71
CA HIS A 241 21.95 13.61 -4.32
C HIS A 241 20.58 13.99 -3.77
N CYS A 242 19.49 13.45 -4.34
CA CYS A 242 18.14 13.68 -3.81
C CYS A 242 18.00 13.19 -2.37
N TRP A 243 18.58 12.03 -2.04
CA TRP A 243 18.52 11.47 -0.68
C TRP A 243 19.55 12.10 0.27
N GLU A 244 20.72 12.53 -0.22
CA GLU A 244 21.71 13.30 0.55
C GLU A 244 21.16 14.66 1.00
N ALA A 245 20.34 15.31 0.17
CA ALA A 245 19.72 16.60 0.50
C ALA A 245 18.83 16.53 1.75
N LEU A 246 18.21 15.37 2.02
CA LEU A 246 17.41 15.15 3.24
C LEU A 246 18.25 15.31 4.52
N LEU A 247 19.55 15.07 4.43
CA LEU A 247 20.45 15.07 5.58
C LEU A 247 20.88 16.49 5.97
N ARG A 248 20.75 17.43 5.03
CA ARG A 248 21.14 18.83 5.23
C ARG A 248 20.02 19.67 5.88
N HIS A 249 18.82 19.12 6.01
CA HIS A 249 17.63 19.80 6.54
C HIS A 249 17.05 19.15 7.81
N GLY A 250 17.77 18.19 8.40
CA GLY A 250 17.40 17.48 9.63
C GLY A 250 17.99 18.08 10.89
#